data_AF-A0A6N3HDS6-F1
#
_entry.id   AF-A0A6N3HDS6-F1
#
_cell.length_a   1.000
_cell.length_b   1.000
_cell.length_c   1.000
_cell.angle_alpha   90.00
_cell.angle_beta   90.00
_cell.angle_gamma   90.00
#
_symmetry.space_group_name_H-M   'P 1'
#
loop_
_entity.id
_entity.type
_entity.pdbx_description
1 polymer ?
#
loop_
_entity_poly.entity_id
_entity_poly.type
_entity_poly.pdbx_seq_one_letter_code
_entity_poly.pdbx_strand_id
1 'polypeptide(L)'
;MKFNELLSQKKIKKAAVAFLLTTAMVFTVLPSVSAAQGKGIPNPTVDRSITIHKYRMDDITEAKIRGDGLEQEVPEVAVPLEDVQFKITKVRDDDTSKQDTSWNPVTVTTDATGTATYSGNSKLPMGIYLVQEIDNPAVDIKAADCLVSLPLTNPAGDGWIYDVHVYPKNQLKPEPEIDKFITELDNKHDTCDISRENKWIIETTMPDDMATCDVYEITDVMDERLDFVSGSTELYRVDPEGNRVKMRTDGYHIDEPSALNGRKLRITLNDAGKKEAAQSLQEITKPEVYSLGEDYKVATINIEFRTVLNKKAEATLGEAIYNGASLDYTNNLHVKYEQQTIPDDQNPETHTAGINLVKVDSTDKKIVLPGAKFKIYRTESDANKGVNAIKDPTDHAKDWEVTTNEKGEARFYGIEYGDMGDKNNSREAVTYYWLVETQAPQNVNGVDYQLPKKPFRVQADFVSHLEANAVTITNVPKYDLPFTGANGSTTLLIGAGICLIAAGALIVIRIKKSKKAE
;
A
#
# COMPACT_ATOMS: atom_id res chain seq x y z
N MET A 1 3.13 -1.40 -21.02
CA MET A 1 4.41 -1.35 -21.79
C MET A 1 5.41 -0.34 -21.23
N LYS A 2 4.99 0.84 -20.73
CA LYS A 2 5.92 1.84 -20.12
C LYS A 2 6.38 1.52 -18.68
N PHE A 3 5.67 0.64 -17.97
CA PHE A 3 6.01 0.22 -16.59
C PHE A 3 7.32 -0.58 -16.53
N ASN A 4 7.52 -1.51 -17.47
CA ASN A 4 8.73 -2.32 -17.54
C ASN A 4 9.97 -1.52 -17.94
N GLU A 5 9.83 -0.41 -18.69
CA GLU A 5 10.97 0.43 -19.11
C GLU A 5 11.54 1.30 -17.98
N LEU A 6 10.68 1.86 -17.11
CA LEU A 6 11.13 2.68 -15.97
C LEU A 6 11.76 1.82 -14.85
N LEU A 7 11.17 0.66 -14.56
CA LEU A 7 11.78 -0.35 -13.70
C LEU A 7 13.10 -0.84 -14.31
N SER A 8 13.13 -1.13 -15.61
CA SER A 8 14.35 -1.56 -16.32
C SER A 8 15.49 -0.53 -16.25
N GLN A 9 15.23 0.77 -16.41
CA GLN A 9 16.29 1.79 -16.34
C GLN A 9 16.87 2.00 -14.93
N LYS A 10 16.05 1.88 -13.87
CA LYS A 10 16.57 1.80 -12.49
C LYS A 10 17.30 0.47 -12.23
N LYS A 11 16.80 -0.65 -12.79
CA LYS A 11 17.37 -2.01 -12.66
C LYS A 11 18.74 -2.17 -13.37
N ILE A 12 18.94 -1.58 -14.56
CA ILE A 12 20.19 -1.66 -15.34
C ILE A 12 21.34 -0.88 -14.67
N LYS A 13 21.04 0.25 -14.00
CA LYS A 13 22.05 0.95 -13.19
C LYS A 13 22.46 0.16 -11.95
N LYS A 14 21.57 -0.64 -11.36
CA LYS A 14 21.83 -1.43 -10.13
C LYS A 14 22.56 -2.76 -10.40
N ALA A 15 22.23 -3.47 -11.48
CA ALA A 15 22.90 -4.75 -11.81
C ALA A 15 24.37 -4.60 -12.27
N ALA A 16 24.77 -3.43 -12.76
CA ALA A 16 26.15 -3.17 -13.19
C ALA A 16 27.14 -2.99 -12.01
N VAL A 17 26.65 -2.83 -10.78
CA VAL A 17 27.50 -2.60 -9.59
C VAL A 17 28.04 -3.91 -8.99
N ALA A 18 27.31 -5.02 -9.13
CA ALA A 18 27.68 -6.32 -8.55
C ALA A 18 28.98 -6.93 -9.12
N PHE A 19 29.41 -6.54 -10.33
CA PHE A 19 30.61 -7.09 -10.98
C PHE A 19 31.90 -6.29 -10.70
N LEU A 20 31.84 -5.20 -9.92
CA LEU A 20 32.99 -4.32 -9.63
C LEU A 20 33.64 -4.56 -8.25
N LEU A 21 32.99 -5.34 -7.39
CA LEU A 21 33.45 -5.64 -6.03
C LEU A 21 34.72 -6.50 -5.97
N THR A 22 35.11 -7.17 -7.05
CA THR A 22 36.39 -7.92 -7.09
C THR A 22 37.63 -7.03 -7.27
N THR A 23 37.46 -5.74 -7.59
CA THR A 23 38.58 -4.83 -7.86
C THR A 23 38.84 -3.78 -6.77
N ALA A 24 37.96 -3.63 -5.78
CA ALA A 24 38.18 -2.72 -4.66
C ALA A 24 38.70 -3.48 -3.42
N MET A 25 40.04 -3.46 -3.27
CA MET A 25 40.79 -3.76 -2.05
C MET A 25 40.96 -5.25 -1.69
N VAL A 26 41.85 -5.92 -2.42
CA VAL A 26 42.72 -6.92 -1.79
C VAL A 26 43.51 -6.20 -0.67
N PHE A 27 43.05 -6.31 0.57
CA PHE A 27 43.78 -5.90 1.78
C PHE A 27 44.90 -6.91 2.09
N THR A 28 45.82 -7.10 1.15
CA THR A 28 47.15 -7.60 1.51
C THR A 28 48.07 -6.39 1.62
N VAL A 29 48.10 -5.77 2.80
CA VAL A 29 49.25 -4.93 3.17
C VAL A 29 50.36 -5.90 3.55
N LEU A 30 50.92 -6.59 2.55
CA LEU A 30 52.20 -7.27 2.74
C LEU A 30 53.19 -6.20 3.17
N PRO A 31 54.03 -6.44 4.19
CA PRO A 31 55.10 -5.52 4.51
C PRO A 31 55.95 -5.39 3.24
N SER A 32 55.99 -4.19 2.67
CA SER A 32 57.12 -3.81 1.85
C SER A 32 58.33 -3.97 2.75
N VAL A 33 59.10 -5.04 2.56
CA VAL A 33 60.44 -5.19 3.16
C VAL A 33 61.37 -4.24 2.39
N SER A 34 61.04 -2.96 2.39
CA SER A 34 61.96 -1.88 2.14
C SER A 34 62.32 -1.38 3.52
N ALA A 35 63.46 -1.85 4.04
CA ALA A 35 64.04 -1.32 5.25
C ALA A 35 64.05 0.21 5.14
N ALA A 36 63.32 0.88 6.02
CA ALA A 36 63.37 2.33 6.15
C ALA A 36 64.84 2.72 6.31
N GLN A 37 65.41 3.39 5.31
CA GLN A 37 66.75 3.93 5.41
C GLN A 37 66.71 5.06 6.44
N GLY A 38 67.04 4.71 7.68
CA GLY A 38 67.27 5.64 8.78
C GLY A 38 66.07 5.90 9.68
N LYS A 39 65.64 4.90 10.48
CA LYS A 39 65.25 5.01 11.91
C LYS A 39 64.65 3.68 12.45
N GLY A 40 65.40 3.01 13.33
CA GLY A 40 64.93 2.19 14.48
C GLY A 40 64.05 0.93 14.28
N ILE A 41 64.37 -0.12 15.04
CA ILE A 41 63.44 -1.22 15.39
C ILE A 41 62.18 -0.61 16.04
N PRO A 42 60.96 -1.11 15.77
CA PRO A 42 59.74 -0.71 16.49
C PRO A 42 59.94 -0.60 18.00
N ASN A 43 59.50 0.50 18.61
CA ASN A 43 59.58 0.70 20.05
C ASN A 43 58.42 -0.05 20.75
N PRO A 44 58.69 -1.11 21.52
CA PRO A 44 57.65 -1.91 22.16
C PRO A 44 56.85 -1.15 23.24
N THR A 45 57.37 -0.01 23.73
CA THR A 45 56.75 0.78 24.81
C THR A 45 55.74 1.81 24.32
N VAL A 46 55.64 2.06 23.01
CA VAL A 46 54.67 3.02 22.44
C VAL A 46 53.30 2.34 22.37
N ASP A 47 52.28 3.01 22.91
CA ASP A 47 50.89 2.54 22.88
C ASP A 47 50.39 2.32 21.45
N ARG A 48 49.60 1.25 21.29
CA ARG A 48 49.08 0.79 20.01
C ARG A 48 47.56 0.79 20.01
N SER A 49 46.99 1.08 18.86
CA SER A 49 45.54 1.04 18.63
C SER A 49 45.19 0.59 17.24
N ILE A 50 44.02 -0.04 17.13
CA ILE A 50 43.29 -0.22 15.88
C ILE A 50 42.00 0.58 16.03
N THR A 51 41.81 1.56 15.16
CA THR A 51 40.59 2.35 15.05
C THR A 51 39.86 1.99 13.76
N ILE A 52 38.64 1.48 13.89
CA ILE A 52 37.77 1.09 12.78
C ILE A 52 36.77 2.21 12.55
N HIS A 53 36.69 2.67 11.31
CA HIS A 53 35.78 3.71 10.83
C HIS A 53 34.79 3.11 9.83
N LYS A 54 33.56 2.86 10.26
CA LYS A 54 32.56 2.07 9.54
C LYS A 54 31.48 2.92 8.91
N TYR A 55 31.27 2.73 7.62
CA TYR A 55 30.24 3.47 6.87
C TYR A 55 29.46 2.60 5.89
N ARG A 56 28.26 3.08 5.53
CA ARG A 56 27.53 2.71 4.32
C ARG A 56 27.94 3.64 3.19
N MET A 57 28.08 3.07 1.99
CA MET A 57 28.16 3.83 0.74
C MET A 57 27.26 3.18 -0.30
N ASP A 58 26.33 3.96 -0.86
CA ASP A 58 25.40 3.46 -1.88
C ASP A 58 26.11 3.23 -3.23
N ASP A 59 27.18 3.98 -3.50
CA ASP A 59 28.13 3.73 -4.59
C ASP A 59 29.56 3.59 -4.03
N ILE A 60 30.03 2.34 -3.92
CA ILE A 60 31.37 2.04 -3.40
C ILE A 60 32.49 2.53 -4.33
N THR A 61 32.20 2.87 -5.59
CA THR A 61 33.21 3.42 -6.51
C THR A 61 33.66 4.83 -6.11
N GLU A 62 32.90 5.51 -5.24
CA GLU A 62 33.29 6.80 -4.67
C GLU A 62 34.36 6.66 -3.57
N ALA A 63 34.67 5.44 -3.11
CA ALA A 63 35.76 5.16 -2.17
C ALA A 63 37.13 5.24 -2.85
N LYS A 64 37.59 6.47 -3.16
CA LYS A 64 38.79 6.74 -3.97
C LYS A 64 40.10 6.73 -3.17
N ILE A 65 40.04 6.81 -1.85
CA ILE A 65 41.23 6.85 -1.00
C ILE A 65 41.60 5.43 -0.58
N ARG A 66 42.85 5.05 -0.86
CA ARG A 66 43.42 3.79 -0.41
C ARG A 66 43.76 3.89 1.08
N GLY A 67 43.33 2.92 1.87
CA GLY A 67 43.73 2.82 3.28
C GLY A 67 45.23 2.61 3.42
N ASP A 68 45.90 3.50 4.12
CA ASP A 68 47.36 3.49 4.36
C ASP A 68 47.73 3.37 5.85
N GLY A 69 46.70 3.24 6.71
CA GLY A 69 46.80 3.07 8.16
C GLY A 69 46.84 4.37 8.94
N LEU A 70 46.94 5.53 8.28
CA LEU A 70 46.77 6.83 8.90
C LEU A 70 45.29 7.22 8.94
N GLU A 71 44.95 8.21 9.76
CA GLU A 71 43.64 8.84 9.71
C GLU A 71 43.44 9.54 8.36
N GLN A 72 42.26 9.36 7.77
CA GLN A 72 41.86 9.86 6.46
C GLN A 72 40.54 10.61 6.55
N GLU A 73 40.34 11.59 5.66
CA GLU A 73 39.04 12.22 5.49
C GLU A 73 38.03 11.21 4.94
N VAL A 74 36.86 11.17 5.60
CA VAL A 74 35.75 10.31 5.20
C VAL A 74 34.93 11.05 4.14
N PRO A 75 34.54 10.40 3.02
CA PRO A 75 33.69 11.03 2.01
C PRO A 75 32.38 11.56 2.61
N GLU A 76 31.93 12.74 2.17
CA GLU A 76 30.70 13.38 2.68
C GLU A 76 29.43 12.53 2.43
N VAL A 77 29.44 11.70 1.38
CA VAL A 77 28.34 10.78 1.06
C VAL A 77 28.28 9.56 1.98
N ALA A 78 29.32 9.31 2.79
CA ALA A 78 29.41 8.13 3.63
C ALA A 78 28.55 8.32 4.89
N VAL A 79 27.67 7.36 5.16
CA VAL A 79 26.81 7.40 6.36
C VAL A 79 27.44 6.49 7.42
N PRO A 80 27.76 6.98 8.63
CA PRO A 80 28.32 6.14 9.69
C PRO A 80 27.34 5.03 10.08
N LEU A 81 27.88 3.86 10.42
CA LEU A 81 27.10 2.71 10.88
C LEU A 81 27.43 2.39 12.33
N GLU A 82 26.47 2.67 13.21
CA GLU A 82 26.48 2.28 14.62
C GLU A 82 26.18 0.79 14.78
N ASP A 83 26.60 0.20 15.91
CA ASP A 83 26.30 -1.18 16.31
C ASP A 83 26.83 -2.29 15.40
N VAL A 84 27.72 -1.96 14.45
CA VAL A 84 28.45 -2.96 13.67
C VAL A 84 29.55 -3.58 14.51
N GLN A 85 29.56 -4.92 14.58
CA GLN A 85 30.51 -5.66 15.39
C GLN A 85 31.68 -6.18 14.56
N PHE A 86 32.89 -6.00 15.10
CA PHE A 86 34.13 -6.50 14.52
C PHE A 86 34.83 -7.44 15.50
N LYS A 87 35.18 -8.63 15.01
CA LYS A 87 36.08 -9.55 15.70
C LYS A 87 37.51 -9.27 15.28
N ILE A 88 38.36 -8.93 16.24
CA ILE A 88 39.80 -8.75 16.07
C ILE A 88 40.48 -10.00 16.61
N THR A 89 41.29 -10.65 15.78
CA THR A 89 42.01 -11.90 16.08
C THR A 89 43.49 -11.72 15.79
N LYS A 90 44.38 -11.88 16.79
CA LYS A 90 45.81 -11.97 16.52
C LYS A 90 46.10 -13.26 15.74
N VAL A 91 46.84 -13.16 14.64
CA VAL A 91 47.26 -14.30 13.82
C VAL A 91 48.73 -14.63 14.06
N ARG A 92 49.17 -15.81 13.65
CA ARG A 92 50.56 -16.21 13.83
C ARG A 92 51.45 -15.51 12.81
N ASP A 93 52.64 -15.10 13.26
CA ASP A 93 53.62 -14.42 12.40
C ASP A 93 54.17 -15.35 11.29
N ASP A 94 54.17 -16.66 11.51
CA ASP A 94 54.61 -17.67 10.54
C ASP A 94 53.51 -18.12 9.56
N ASP A 95 52.24 -17.88 9.88
CA ASP A 95 51.07 -18.27 9.09
C ASP A 95 49.84 -17.43 9.45
N THR A 96 49.57 -16.39 8.66
CA THR A 96 48.48 -15.43 8.90
C THR A 96 47.08 -16.04 8.70
N SER A 97 46.97 -17.27 8.19
CA SER A 97 45.69 -17.99 8.11
C SER A 97 45.28 -18.65 9.43
N LYS A 98 46.20 -18.68 10.41
CA LYS A 98 46.00 -19.33 11.71
C LYS A 98 46.01 -18.32 12.84
N GLN A 99 45.06 -18.46 13.75
CA GLN A 99 45.02 -17.69 15.00
C GLN A 99 46.26 -17.96 15.87
N ASP A 100 46.80 -16.92 16.49
CA ASP A 100 47.72 -17.03 17.62
C ASP A 100 46.92 -17.32 18.90
N THR A 101 46.91 -18.58 19.32
CA THR A 101 46.18 -19.04 20.52
C THR A 101 46.69 -18.47 21.83
N SER A 102 47.84 -17.77 21.86
CA SER A 102 48.31 -17.08 23.07
C SER A 102 47.55 -15.78 23.36
N TRP A 103 46.73 -15.31 22.42
CA TRP A 103 45.94 -14.09 22.54
C TRP A 103 44.45 -14.36 22.26
N ASN A 104 43.59 -13.85 23.13
CA ASN A 104 42.15 -14.06 23.06
C ASN A 104 41.53 -13.04 22.10
N PRO A 105 40.74 -13.48 21.10
CA PRO A 105 40.00 -12.58 20.23
C PRO A 105 39.10 -11.63 21.01
N VAL A 106 38.93 -10.42 20.49
CA VAL A 106 38.03 -9.42 21.07
C VAL A 106 37.00 -8.99 20.05
N THR A 107 35.80 -8.70 20.54
CA THR A 107 34.77 -8.05 19.74
C THR A 107 34.70 -6.58 20.15
N VAL A 108 34.71 -5.70 19.15
CA VAL A 108 34.42 -4.28 19.33
C VAL A 108 33.17 -3.92 18.53
N THR A 109 32.46 -2.91 19.00
CA THR A 109 31.21 -2.43 18.39
C THR A 109 31.38 -0.96 18.04
N THR A 110 30.94 -0.55 16.86
CA THR A 110 30.97 0.85 16.45
C THR A 110 29.96 1.68 17.22
N ASP A 111 30.35 2.89 17.60
CA ASP A 111 29.46 3.87 18.20
C ASP A 111 28.65 4.65 17.15
N ALA A 112 27.83 5.62 17.59
CA ALA A 112 27.02 6.51 16.74
C ALA A 112 27.82 7.27 15.66
N THR A 113 29.15 7.39 15.79
CA THR A 113 30.01 8.02 14.76
C THR A 113 30.53 6.99 13.74
N GLY A 114 30.13 5.73 13.87
CA GLY A 114 30.66 4.62 13.09
C GLY A 114 32.04 4.17 13.56
N THR A 115 32.51 4.57 14.75
CA THR A 115 33.89 4.35 15.18
C THR A 115 33.99 3.25 16.24
N ALA A 116 35.00 2.38 16.13
CA ALA A 116 35.37 1.45 17.19
C ALA A 116 36.89 1.45 17.39
N THR A 117 37.36 1.81 18.59
CA THR A 117 38.79 1.79 18.92
C THR A 117 39.12 0.70 19.93
N TYR A 118 40.10 -0.13 19.61
CA TYR A 118 40.74 -1.04 20.56
C TYR A 118 42.18 -0.58 20.79
N SER A 119 42.56 -0.28 22.04
CA SER A 119 43.85 0.35 22.36
C SER A 119 44.50 -0.19 23.62
N GLY A 120 45.83 -0.03 23.70
CA GLY A 120 46.65 -0.26 24.88
C GLY A 120 47.65 -1.40 24.71
N ASN A 121 48.89 -1.17 25.12
CA ASN A 121 50.01 -2.09 24.88
C ASN A 121 49.85 -3.50 25.44
N SER A 122 49.23 -3.65 26.62
CA SER A 122 48.98 -4.95 27.24
C SER A 122 47.83 -5.72 26.57
N LYS A 123 46.96 -5.01 25.84
CA LYS A 123 45.81 -5.54 25.14
C LYS A 123 46.14 -5.87 23.68
N LEU A 124 46.98 -5.06 23.05
CA LEU A 124 47.47 -5.21 21.69
C LEU A 124 49.00 -5.38 21.69
N PRO A 125 49.53 -6.60 21.88
CA PRO A 125 50.94 -6.87 21.61
C PRO A 125 51.29 -6.59 20.14
N MET A 126 52.56 -6.37 19.83
CA MET A 126 52.99 -6.28 18.42
C MET A 126 52.68 -7.59 17.67
N GLY A 127 52.31 -7.48 16.39
CA GLY A 127 51.95 -8.61 15.56
C GLY A 127 50.94 -8.25 14.47
N ILE A 128 50.41 -9.28 13.81
CA ILE A 128 49.40 -9.14 12.77
C ILE A 128 48.03 -9.52 13.34
N TYR A 129 47.01 -8.74 13.00
CA TYR A 129 45.64 -8.91 13.45
C TYR A 129 44.70 -9.05 12.26
N LEU A 130 43.86 -10.07 12.28
CA LEU A 130 42.73 -10.25 11.38
C LEU A 130 41.52 -9.51 11.96
N VAL A 131 41.00 -8.54 11.23
CA VAL A 131 39.79 -7.78 11.56
C VAL A 131 38.66 -8.28 10.66
N GLN A 132 37.61 -8.82 11.27
CA GLN A 132 36.49 -9.45 10.56
C GLN A 132 35.17 -8.83 11.02
N GLU A 133 34.33 -8.45 10.08
CA GLU A 133 32.96 -8.01 10.38
C GLU A 133 32.08 -9.21 10.70
N ILE A 134 31.34 -9.12 11.81
CA ILE A 134 30.31 -10.11 12.19
C ILE A 134 29.05 -9.83 11.36
N ASP A 135 28.44 -10.90 10.83
CA ASP A 135 27.27 -10.78 9.96
C ASP A 135 26.10 -10.08 10.66
N ASN A 136 25.42 -9.19 9.93
CA ASN A 136 24.22 -8.49 10.37
C ASN A 136 23.13 -8.61 9.27
N PRO A 137 21.87 -8.90 9.62
CA PRO A 137 20.79 -9.11 8.65
C PRO A 137 20.43 -7.88 7.80
N ALA A 138 20.75 -6.66 8.24
CA ALA A 138 20.53 -5.43 7.47
C ALA A 138 21.64 -5.18 6.42
N VAL A 139 22.74 -5.93 6.47
CA VAL A 139 23.88 -5.79 5.54
C VAL A 139 23.68 -6.72 4.34
N ASP A 140 23.79 -6.14 3.14
CA ASP A 140 23.76 -6.88 1.87
C ASP A 140 25.16 -7.36 1.51
N ILE A 141 26.11 -6.43 1.49
CA ILE A 141 27.52 -6.70 1.18
C ILE A 141 28.36 -6.13 2.32
N LYS A 142 28.97 -7.03 3.08
CA LYS A 142 29.87 -6.65 4.18
C LYS A 142 31.28 -6.33 3.70
N ALA A 143 32.05 -5.65 4.53
CA ALA A 143 33.46 -5.43 4.26
C ALA A 143 34.22 -6.77 4.19
N ALA A 144 35.18 -6.86 3.26
CA ALA A 144 36.11 -7.99 3.22
C ALA A 144 37.01 -7.98 4.46
N ASP A 145 37.34 -9.18 4.96
CA ASP A 145 38.30 -9.37 6.04
C ASP A 145 39.64 -8.71 5.70
N CYS A 146 40.29 -8.08 6.70
CA CYS A 146 41.57 -7.42 6.49
C CYS A 146 42.61 -7.77 7.56
N LEU A 147 43.88 -7.81 7.13
CA LEU A 147 45.02 -7.98 8.01
C LEU A 147 45.64 -6.61 8.33
N VAL A 148 45.86 -6.36 9.63
CA VAL A 148 46.42 -5.13 10.18
C VAL A 148 47.69 -5.47 10.95
N SER A 149 48.82 -4.90 10.54
CA SER A 149 50.09 -5.01 11.28
C SER A 149 50.18 -3.92 12.35
N LEU A 150 50.59 -4.29 13.56
CA LEU A 150 50.90 -3.35 14.63
C LEU A 150 52.36 -3.51 15.13
N PRO A 151 53.22 -2.47 14.95
CA PRO A 151 52.96 -1.27 14.16
C PRO A 151 52.93 -1.55 12.64
N LEU A 152 52.46 -0.57 11.87
CA LEU A 152 52.51 -0.55 10.41
C LEU A 152 53.64 0.39 9.95
N THR A 153 54.33 0.07 8.86
CA THR A 153 55.33 0.98 8.30
C THR A 153 54.65 2.25 7.78
N ASN A 154 55.16 3.43 8.12
CA ASN A 154 54.65 4.68 7.56
C ASN A 154 54.84 4.68 6.02
N PRO A 155 53.80 4.93 5.21
CA PRO A 155 53.91 5.02 3.75
C PRO A 155 54.98 6.01 3.25
N ALA A 156 55.28 7.07 4.02
CA ALA A 156 56.36 8.02 3.72
C ALA A 156 57.78 7.41 3.89
N GLY A 157 57.89 6.23 4.49
CA GLY A 157 59.14 5.51 4.72
C GLY A 157 59.98 6.02 5.90
N ASP A 158 59.45 6.94 6.69
CA ASP A 158 60.18 7.69 7.73
C ASP A 158 59.83 7.28 9.18
N GLY A 159 59.11 6.17 9.38
CA GLY A 159 58.76 5.70 10.71
C GLY A 159 57.74 4.57 10.77
N TRP A 160 57.15 4.42 11.95
CA TRP A 160 56.17 3.38 12.31
C TRP A 160 54.87 4.03 12.80
N ILE A 161 53.74 3.53 12.31
CA ILE A 161 52.38 3.89 12.73
C ILE A 161 51.95 2.89 13.81
N TYR A 162 51.69 3.39 15.02
CA TYR A 162 51.22 2.57 16.15
C TYR A 162 49.71 2.71 16.37
N ASP A 163 49.13 3.84 15.94
CA ASP A 163 47.70 4.10 15.91
C ASP A 163 47.21 3.90 14.48
N VAL A 164 46.69 2.71 14.19
CA VAL A 164 46.30 2.31 12.84
C VAL A 164 44.80 2.52 12.64
N HIS A 165 44.45 3.25 11.59
CA HIS A 165 43.07 3.51 11.19
C HIS A 165 42.68 2.64 9.99
N VAL A 166 41.50 2.02 10.03
CA VAL A 166 40.93 1.23 8.94
C VAL A 166 39.50 1.68 8.62
N TYR A 167 39.12 1.59 7.35
CA TYR A 167 37.87 2.15 6.82
C TYR A 167 37.03 1.09 6.08
N PRO A 168 36.44 0.08 6.76
CA PRO A 168 35.55 -0.90 6.13
C PRO A 168 34.21 -0.28 5.68
N LYS A 169 33.64 -0.77 4.56
CA LYS A 169 32.38 -0.26 3.97
C LYS A 169 31.36 -1.37 3.78
N ASN A 170 30.08 -1.03 3.95
CA ASN A 170 28.96 -1.93 3.65
C ASN A 170 28.04 -1.34 2.58
N GLN A 171 27.42 -2.23 1.85
CA GLN A 171 26.14 -1.99 1.19
C GLN A 171 25.05 -2.55 2.11
N LEU A 172 24.00 -1.78 2.37
CA LEU A 172 22.85 -2.25 3.14
C LEU A 172 21.81 -2.85 2.21
N LYS A 173 20.95 -3.71 2.77
CA LYS A 173 19.79 -4.24 2.06
C LYS A 173 18.81 -3.11 1.73
N PRO A 174 18.02 -3.26 0.66
CA PRO A 174 16.98 -2.29 0.34
C PRO A 174 15.92 -2.24 1.43
N GLU A 175 15.22 -1.12 1.48
CA GLU A 175 13.99 -0.95 2.24
C GLU A 175 12.90 -1.98 1.84
N PRO A 176 11.99 -2.32 2.77
CA PRO A 176 10.80 -3.09 2.43
C PRO A 176 9.89 -2.32 1.46
N GLU A 177 9.25 -3.05 0.56
CA GLU A 177 8.26 -2.53 -0.39
C GLU A 177 6.86 -2.59 0.24
N ILE A 178 5.97 -1.71 -0.23
CA ILE A 178 4.56 -1.63 0.20
C ILE A 178 3.65 -1.61 -1.02
N ASP A 179 2.55 -2.36 -0.95
CA ASP A 179 1.42 -2.26 -1.86
C ASP A 179 0.09 -2.37 -1.10
N LYS A 180 -1.02 -2.09 -1.79
CA LYS A 180 -2.36 -2.15 -1.20
C LYS A 180 -3.43 -2.54 -2.18
N PHE A 181 -4.41 -3.29 -1.71
CA PHE A 181 -5.47 -3.90 -2.50
C PHE A 181 -6.83 -3.67 -1.85
N ILE A 182 -7.88 -3.96 -2.61
CA ILE A 182 -9.28 -3.93 -2.17
C ILE A 182 -9.92 -5.29 -2.39
N THR A 183 -10.69 -5.76 -1.40
CA THR A 183 -11.43 -7.03 -1.35
C THR A 183 -10.57 -8.31 -1.35
N GLU A 184 -9.57 -8.41 -2.22
CA GLU A 184 -8.60 -9.50 -2.29
C GLU A 184 -7.24 -9.01 -2.79
N LEU A 185 -6.19 -9.81 -2.61
CA LEU A 185 -4.86 -9.48 -3.14
C LEU A 185 -4.94 -9.35 -4.67
N ASP A 186 -4.07 -8.51 -5.23
CA ASP A 186 -4.02 -8.13 -6.65
C ASP A 186 -5.24 -7.36 -7.20
N ASN A 187 -6.31 -7.17 -6.43
CA ASN A 187 -7.43 -6.34 -6.86
C ASN A 187 -7.24 -4.87 -6.47
N LYS A 188 -7.35 -3.97 -7.46
CA LYS A 188 -7.20 -2.51 -7.33
C LYS A 188 -8.47 -1.73 -7.63
N HIS A 189 -9.50 -2.38 -8.17
CA HIS A 189 -10.70 -1.72 -8.67
C HIS A 189 -11.93 -2.41 -8.11
N ASP A 190 -12.80 -1.64 -7.46
CA ASP A 190 -14.02 -2.22 -6.91
C ASP A 190 -15.21 -1.27 -6.95
N THR A 191 -16.40 -1.85 -6.91
CA THR A 191 -17.63 -1.12 -6.64
C THR A 191 -18.16 -1.46 -5.26
N CYS A 192 -18.86 -0.53 -4.63
CA CYS A 192 -19.55 -0.84 -3.38
C CYS A 192 -20.81 -0.01 -3.18
N ASP A 193 -21.75 -0.57 -2.43
CA ASP A 193 -22.84 0.19 -1.84
C ASP A 193 -22.32 1.04 -0.68
N ILE A 194 -22.93 2.21 -0.48
CA ILE A 194 -22.63 3.15 0.60
C ILE A 194 -23.01 2.67 2.01
N SER A 195 -23.35 1.41 2.16
CA SER A 195 -23.71 0.77 3.43
C SER A 195 -23.03 -0.58 3.63
N ARG A 196 -22.23 -1.00 2.65
CA ARG A 196 -21.54 -2.28 2.64
C ARG A 196 -20.08 -2.05 3.00
N GLU A 197 -19.52 -2.99 3.76
CA GLU A 197 -18.13 -2.93 4.16
C GLU A 197 -17.21 -3.28 2.97
N ASN A 198 -16.26 -2.40 2.68
CA ASN A 198 -15.12 -2.61 1.81
C ASN A 198 -13.94 -3.10 2.63
N LYS A 199 -13.35 -4.23 2.24
CA LYS A 199 -12.10 -4.71 2.84
C LYS A 199 -10.92 -4.10 2.09
N TRP A 200 -9.97 -3.53 2.80
CA TRP A 200 -8.68 -3.10 2.26
C TRP A 200 -7.59 -4.02 2.79
N ILE A 201 -6.55 -4.23 1.99
CA ILE A 201 -5.43 -5.11 2.32
C ILE A 201 -4.14 -4.33 2.03
N ILE A 202 -3.36 -3.98 3.04
CA ILE A 202 -1.99 -3.48 2.85
C ILE A 202 -1.05 -4.69 2.92
N GLU A 203 -0.16 -4.81 1.95
CA GLU A 203 0.88 -5.84 1.90
C GLU A 203 2.26 -5.17 1.91
N THR A 204 3.14 -5.64 2.78
CA THR A 204 4.52 -5.14 2.85
C THR A 204 5.50 -6.31 2.82
N THR A 205 6.62 -6.15 2.13
CA THR A 205 7.69 -7.15 2.22
C THR A 205 8.34 -7.10 3.61
N MET A 206 8.79 -8.27 4.07
CA MET A 206 9.42 -8.40 5.37
C MET A 206 10.94 -8.24 5.25
N PRO A 207 11.57 -7.27 5.92
CA PRO A 207 13.02 -7.12 5.89
C PRO A 207 13.71 -8.26 6.66
N ASP A 208 14.94 -8.61 6.29
CA ASP A 208 15.66 -9.73 6.91
C ASP A 208 15.98 -9.50 8.40
N ASP A 209 16.04 -8.25 8.83
CA ASP A 209 16.27 -7.86 10.22
C ASP A 209 14.96 -7.63 10.99
N MET A 210 13.80 -8.06 10.46
CA MET A 210 12.45 -7.85 11.02
C MET A 210 12.38 -8.07 12.54
N ALA A 211 13.08 -9.08 13.07
CA ALA A 211 13.08 -9.40 14.50
C ALA A 211 13.75 -8.31 15.38
N THR A 212 14.59 -7.48 14.78
CA THR A 212 15.53 -6.55 15.44
C THR A 212 15.49 -5.12 14.90
N CYS A 213 14.79 -4.85 13.79
CA CYS A 213 14.69 -3.51 13.24
C CYS A 213 14.09 -2.53 14.27
N ASP A 214 14.47 -1.26 14.21
CA ASP A 214 14.02 -0.28 15.21
C ASP A 214 12.55 0.09 15.00
N VAL A 215 12.18 0.42 13.77
CA VAL A 215 10.88 0.95 13.39
C VAL A 215 10.27 0.14 12.25
N TYR A 216 9.01 -0.25 12.42
CA TYR A 216 8.15 -0.80 11.38
C TYR A 216 6.72 -0.28 11.61
N GLU A 217 6.38 0.82 10.95
CA GLU A 217 5.11 1.53 11.14
C GLU A 217 4.40 1.77 9.80
N ILE A 218 3.13 1.38 9.73
CA ILE A 218 2.26 1.61 8.58
C ILE A 218 1.32 2.77 8.91
N THR A 219 1.18 3.72 7.98
CA THR A 219 0.20 4.80 8.07
C THR A 219 -0.71 4.80 6.86
N ASP A 220 -2.00 5.03 7.08
CA ASP A 220 -3.03 5.10 6.05
C ASP A 220 -3.98 6.26 6.36
N VAL A 221 -4.14 7.18 5.43
CA VAL A 221 -4.95 8.39 5.60
C VAL A 221 -6.29 8.19 4.91
N MET A 222 -7.35 8.00 5.70
CA MET A 222 -8.68 7.70 5.16
C MET A 222 -9.30 8.93 4.49
N ASP A 223 -9.70 8.75 3.23
CA ASP A 223 -10.56 9.70 2.53
C ASP A 223 -11.79 10.06 3.38
N GLU A 224 -12.27 11.30 3.27
CA GLU A 224 -13.41 11.76 4.06
C GLU A 224 -14.72 11.03 3.73
N ARG A 225 -14.78 10.34 2.59
CA ARG A 225 -15.89 9.50 2.14
C ARG A 225 -15.82 8.07 2.69
N LEU A 226 -14.74 7.67 3.37
CA LEU A 226 -14.54 6.32 3.91
C LEU A 226 -14.62 6.30 5.44
N ASP A 227 -15.71 5.78 6.01
CA ASP A 227 -15.78 5.57 7.46
C ASP A 227 -15.12 4.26 7.85
N PHE A 228 -14.11 4.34 8.70
CA PHE A 228 -13.40 3.17 9.22
C PHE A 228 -14.31 2.33 10.13
N VAL A 229 -14.29 1.01 9.95
CA VAL A 229 -15.02 0.08 10.82
C VAL A 229 -14.13 -0.23 12.03
N SER A 230 -14.48 0.32 13.19
CA SER A 230 -13.71 0.14 14.44
C SER A 230 -13.54 -1.33 14.80
N GLY A 231 -12.34 -1.72 15.22
CA GLY A 231 -11.98 -3.09 15.57
C GLY A 231 -11.83 -4.05 14.38
N SER A 232 -11.90 -3.56 13.13
CA SER A 232 -11.82 -4.42 11.94
C SER A 232 -10.40 -4.79 11.50
N THR A 233 -9.37 -4.17 12.09
CA THR A 233 -7.99 -4.40 11.67
C THR A 233 -7.44 -5.73 12.15
N GLU A 234 -6.88 -6.50 11.23
CA GLU A 234 -6.23 -7.78 11.48
C GLU A 234 -4.88 -7.85 10.76
N LEU A 235 -3.87 -8.38 11.44
CA LEU A 235 -2.52 -8.53 10.91
C LEU A 235 -2.17 -10.00 10.72
N TYR A 236 -1.44 -10.29 9.66
CA TYR A 236 -1.02 -11.63 9.31
C TYR A 236 0.42 -11.61 8.83
N ARG A 237 1.21 -12.57 9.30
CA ARG A 237 2.50 -12.89 8.68
C ARG A 237 2.30 -13.98 7.64
N VAL A 238 2.90 -13.80 6.47
CA VAL A 238 2.82 -14.73 5.35
C VAL A 238 4.23 -15.18 5.04
N ASP A 239 4.46 -16.49 5.04
CA ASP A 239 5.75 -17.03 4.62
C ASP A 239 5.86 -17.08 3.07
N PRO A 240 7.06 -17.32 2.53
CA PRO A 240 7.26 -17.36 1.08
C PRO A 240 6.42 -18.43 0.36
N GLU A 241 6.00 -19.49 1.04
CA GLU A 241 5.08 -20.50 0.48
C GLU A 241 3.63 -20.03 0.40
N GLY A 242 3.30 -18.87 0.97
CA GLY A 242 1.96 -18.33 1.07
C GLY A 242 1.19 -18.80 2.30
N ASN A 243 1.85 -19.48 3.26
CA ASN A 243 1.21 -19.87 4.50
C ASN A 243 0.97 -18.63 5.35
N ARG A 244 -0.30 -18.37 5.62
CA ARG A 244 -0.77 -17.18 6.32
C ARG A 244 -1.12 -17.50 7.77
N VAL A 245 -0.53 -16.77 8.71
CA VAL A 245 -0.76 -16.91 10.15
C VAL A 245 -1.18 -15.57 10.74
N LYS A 246 -2.32 -15.55 11.45
CA LYS A 246 -2.79 -14.35 12.14
C LYS A 246 -1.84 -13.99 13.29
N MET A 247 -1.40 -12.75 13.34
CA MET A 247 -0.53 -12.25 14.39
C MET A 247 -1.29 -12.05 15.70
N ARG A 248 -0.59 -12.17 16.82
CA ARG A 248 -1.19 -11.90 18.13
C ARG A 248 -1.41 -10.40 18.32
N THR A 249 -2.53 -10.04 18.95
CA THR A 249 -2.93 -8.64 19.19
C THR A 249 -2.02 -7.89 20.17
N ASP A 250 -1.19 -8.60 20.94
CA ASP A 250 -0.17 -7.99 21.82
C ASP A 250 1.15 -7.69 21.08
N GLY A 251 1.28 -8.06 19.80
CA GLY A 251 2.45 -7.78 18.96
C GLY A 251 2.44 -6.41 18.28
N TYR A 252 1.35 -5.66 18.34
CA TYR A 252 1.20 -4.40 17.62
C TYR A 252 0.29 -3.41 18.33
N HIS A 253 0.46 -2.13 18.03
CA HIS A 253 -0.43 -1.05 18.45
C HIS A 253 -1.19 -0.49 17.24
N ILE A 254 -2.47 -0.18 17.43
CA ILE A 254 -3.33 0.44 16.41
C ILE A 254 -3.87 1.75 16.96
N ASP A 255 -3.58 2.85 16.26
CA ASP A 255 -4.28 4.12 16.41
C ASP A 255 -5.32 4.21 15.28
N GLU A 256 -6.60 4.05 15.62
CA GLU A 256 -7.68 4.07 14.63
C GLU A 256 -7.93 5.49 14.08
N PRO A 257 -8.38 5.61 12.81
CA PRO A 257 -8.72 6.90 12.22
C PRO A 257 -9.73 7.70 13.06
N SER A 258 -9.40 8.95 13.36
CA SER A 258 -10.30 9.89 14.02
C SER A 258 -10.15 11.30 13.43
N ALA A 259 -11.13 12.18 13.66
CA ALA A 259 -10.99 13.58 13.24
C ALA A 259 -9.78 14.26 13.92
N LEU A 260 -9.39 13.82 15.12
CA LEU A 260 -8.30 14.40 15.90
C LEU A 260 -6.91 14.02 15.36
N ASN A 261 -6.74 12.81 14.85
CA ASN A 261 -5.47 12.35 14.28
C ASN A 261 -5.36 12.57 12.76
N GLY A 262 -6.32 13.31 12.17
CA GLY A 262 -6.36 13.57 10.73
C GLY A 262 -6.81 12.36 9.91
N ARG A 263 -7.69 11.52 10.46
CA ARG A 263 -8.23 10.28 9.87
C ARG A 263 -7.14 9.27 9.51
N LYS A 264 -6.09 9.22 10.32
CA LYS A 264 -4.96 8.31 10.10
C LYS A 264 -5.18 7.00 10.85
N LEU A 265 -5.13 5.90 10.14
CA LEU A 265 -4.88 4.59 10.73
C LEU A 265 -3.36 4.47 10.86
N ARG A 266 -2.85 4.23 12.07
CA ARG A 266 -1.44 3.91 12.29
C ARG A 266 -1.30 2.55 12.95
N ILE A 267 -0.37 1.77 12.45
CA ILE A 267 -0.11 0.40 12.92
C ILE A 267 1.39 0.29 13.16
N THR A 268 1.78 0.08 14.41
CA THR A 268 3.18 0.00 14.82
C THR A 268 3.46 -1.39 15.38
N LEU A 269 4.41 -2.12 14.80
CA LEU A 269 4.85 -3.40 15.39
C LEU A 269 5.77 -3.13 16.58
N ASN A 270 5.50 -3.79 17.71
CA ASN A 270 6.40 -3.76 18.87
C ASN A 270 7.42 -4.90 18.79
N ASP A 271 8.35 -4.98 19.74
CA ASP A 271 9.40 -6.01 19.74
C ASP A 271 8.88 -7.45 19.71
N ALA A 272 7.73 -7.73 20.34
CA ALA A 272 7.13 -9.05 20.31
C ALA A 272 6.55 -9.37 18.93
N GLY A 273 5.82 -8.43 18.32
CA GLY A 273 5.27 -8.58 16.97
C GLY A 273 6.34 -8.65 15.90
N LYS A 274 7.42 -7.87 16.03
CA LYS A 274 8.61 -7.93 15.17
C LYS A 274 9.24 -9.34 15.17
N LYS A 275 9.42 -9.93 16.35
CA LYS A 275 9.92 -11.31 16.51
C LYS A 275 8.94 -12.37 16.01
N GLU A 276 7.64 -12.17 16.24
CA GLU A 276 6.60 -13.07 15.73
C GLU A 276 6.56 -13.05 14.19
N ALA A 277 6.56 -11.87 13.58
CA ALA A 277 6.62 -11.67 12.14
C ALA A 277 7.82 -12.42 11.52
N ALA A 278 9.01 -12.23 12.10
CA ALA A 278 10.24 -12.84 11.64
C ALA A 278 10.21 -14.39 11.62
N GLN A 279 9.26 -15.05 12.28
CA GLN A 279 9.08 -16.52 12.16
C GLN A 279 8.68 -16.97 10.74
N SER A 280 8.17 -16.04 9.91
CA SER A 280 7.89 -16.29 8.50
C SER A 280 9.10 -16.08 7.58
N LEU A 281 10.21 -15.52 8.09
CA LEU A 281 11.49 -15.48 7.36
C LEU A 281 12.12 -16.87 7.39
N GLN A 282 11.71 -17.74 6.46
CA GLN A 282 12.37 -19.04 6.29
C GLN A 282 13.74 -18.87 5.62
N GLU A 283 14.68 -19.77 5.93
CA GLU A 283 15.96 -19.92 5.20
C GLU A 283 15.72 -20.60 3.85
N ILE A 284 15.08 -19.90 2.92
CA ILE A 284 15.00 -20.31 1.52
C ILE A 284 16.21 -19.71 0.80
N THR A 285 16.66 -20.32 -0.30
CA THR A 285 17.59 -19.67 -1.24
C THR A 285 16.93 -18.38 -1.75
N LYS A 286 17.26 -17.26 -1.09
CA LYS A 286 16.68 -15.95 -1.36
C LYS A 286 17.17 -15.45 -2.73
N PRO A 287 16.30 -14.90 -3.59
CA PRO A 287 16.74 -14.16 -4.76
C PRO A 287 17.55 -12.92 -4.32
N GLU A 288 18.49 -12.47 -5.15
CA GLU A 288 19.32 -11.27 -4.87
C GLU A 288 18.48 -9.98 -4.75
N VAL A 289 17.22 -9.98 -5.20
CA VAL A 289 16.31 -8.83 -5.14
C VAL A 289 14.92 -9.29 -4.68
N TYR A 290 14.41 -8.65 -3.63
CA TYR A 290 13.02 -8.77 -3.18
C TYR A 290 12.17 -7.73 -3.89
N SER A 291 11.11 -8.15 -4.58
CA SER A 291 10.10 -7.22 -5.10
C SER A 291 8.71 -7.85 -5.09
N LEU A 292 7.70 -7.06 -4.74
CA LEU A 292 6.29 -7.43 -4.85
C LEU A 292 5.89 -7.62 -6.33
N GLY A 293 4.99 -8.56 -6.60
CA GLY A 293 4.39 -8.78 -7.92
C GLY A 293 5.27 -9.50 -8.96
N GLU A 294 6.45 -9.98 -8.57
CA GLU A 294 7.28 -10.87 -9.39
C GLU A 294 7.08 -12.34 -8.94
N ASP A 295 7.45 -13.35 -9.74
CA ASP A 295 7.32 -14.79 -9.42
C ASP A 295 8.16 -15.25 -8.19
N TYR A 296 8.72 -14.31 -7.43
CA TYR A 296 9.52 -14.57 -6.24
C TYR A 296 8.63 -14.76 -5.01
N LYS A 297 8.85 -15.90 -4.35
CA LYS A 297 8.30 -16.19 -3.04
C LYS A 297 9.02 -15.33 -2.00
N VAL A 298 8.36 -14.30 -1.49
CA VAL A 298 8.87 -13.41 -0.44
C VAL A 298 7.95 -13.46 0.77
N ALA A 299 8.49 -13.31 1.98
CA ALA A 299 7.68 -13.20 3.18
C ALA A 299 7.06 -11.80 3.27
N THR A 300 5.80 -11.71 3.68
CA THR A 300 5.06 -10.44 3.77
C THR A 300 4.31 -10.29 5.08
N ILE A 301 3.95 -9.04 5.40
CA ILE A 301 2.90 -8.73 6.37
C ILE A 301 1.67 -8.26 5.60
N ASN A 302 0.52 -8.89 5.87
CA ASN A 302 -0.76 -8.50 5.31
C ASN A 302 -1.63 -7.92 6.42
N ILE A 303 -2.02 -6.65 6.25
CA ILE A 303 -2.90 -5.91 7.15
C ILE A 303 -4.25 -5.78 6.45
N GLU A 304 -5.29 -6.34 7.04
CA GLU A 304 -6.66 -6.20 6.53
C GLU A 304 -7.44 -5.27 7.46
N PHE A 305 -8.24 -4.37 6.90
CA PHE A 305 -9.21 -3.57 7.66
C PHE A 305 -10.43 -3.24 6.79
N ARG A 306 -11.49 -2.70 7.39
CA ARG A 306 -12.74 -2.42 6.69
C ARG A 306 -13.15 -0.97 6.79
N THR A 307 -13.82 -0.49 5.75
CA THR A 307 -14.47 0.82 5.70
C THR A 307 -15.87 0.71 5.12
N VAL A 308 -16.75 1.66 5.40
CA VAL A 308 -18.02 1.86 4.68
C VAL A 308 -17.95 3.20 3.96
N LEU A 309 -18.41 3.28 2.70
CA LEU A 309 -18.55 4.60 2.07
C LEU A 309 -19.64 5.37 2.82
N ASN A 310 -19.39 6.61 3.20
CA ASN A 310 -20.38 7.42 3.89
C ASN A 310 -21.11 8.37 2.93
N LYS A 311 -22.12 9.07 3.46
CA LYS A 311 -23.01 9.98 2.70
C LYS A 311 -22.27 10.99 1.81
N LYS A 312 -21.04 11.40 2.13
CA LYS A 312 -20.26 12.34 1.31
C LYS A 312 -19.95 11.79 -0.08
N ALA A 313 -19.89 10.46 -0.26
CA ALA A 313 -19.70 9.81 -1.55
C ALA A 313 -20.82 10.14 -2.56
N GLU A 314 -22.01 10.57 -2.10
CA GLU A 314 -23.09 11.04 -2.99
C GLU A 314 -22.67 12.21 -3.88
N ALA A 315 -21.70 13.03 -3.45
CA ALA A 315 -21.23 14.16 -4.25
C ALA A 315 -20.31 13.75 -5.41
N THR A 316 -19.76 12.53 -5.38
CA THR A 316 -18.74 12.03 -6.31
C THR A 316 -19.12 10.68 -6.89
N LEU A 317 -20.41 10.47 -7.18
CA LEU A 317 -20.89 9.21 -7.76
C LEU A 317 -20.19 8.94 -9.11
N GLY A 318 -19.85 7.68 -9.36
CA GLY A 318 -19.03 7.24 -10.48
C GLY A 318 -17.54 7.49 -10.28
N GLU A 319 -17.12 8.54 -9.56
CA GLU A 319 -15.70 8.85 -9.38
C GLU A 319 -15.01 7.85 -8.44
N ALA A 320 -13.73 7.56 -8.73
CA ALA A 320 -12.89 6.71 -7.91
C ALA A 320 -12.59 7.35 -6.55
N ILE A 321 -12.70 6.54 -5.50
CA ILE A 321 -12.34 6.88 -4.12
C ILE A 321 -11.11 6.05 -3.78
N TYR A 322 -9.94 6.65 -4.00
CA TYR A 322 -8.64 6.02 -3.76
C TYR A 322 -8.35 5.90 -2.27
N ASN A 323 -7.60 4.87 -1.91
CA ASN A 323 -7.09 4.70 -0.56
C ASN A 323 -5.64 4.23 -0.60
N GLY A 324 -4.70 5.07 -0.15
CA GLY A 324 -3.26 4.76 -0.15
C GLY A 324 -2.72 4.38 1.23
N ALA A 325 -1.45 4.01 1.30
CA ALA A 325 -0.75 3.75 2.55
C ALA A 325 0.75 4.05 2.42
N SER A 326 1.42 4.19 3.55
CA SER A 326 2.86 4.40 3.64
C SER A 326 3.51 3.52 4.72
N LEU A 327 4.80 3.26 4.56
CA LEU A 327 5.62 2.47 5.48
C LEU A 327 6.85 3.28 5.92
N ASP A 328 6.97 3.50 7.23
CA ASP A 328 8.17 3.99 7.89
C ASP A 328 8.99 2.81 8.41
N TYR A 329 10.26 2.75 8.00
CA TYR A 329 11.18 1.70 8.37
C TYR A 329 12.56 2.25 8.74
N THR A 330 13.08 1.74 9.86
CA THR A 330 14.44 1.96 10.33
C THR A 330 15.02 0.59 10.67
N ASN A 331 16.14 0.24 10.06
CA ASN A 331 16.78 -1.05 10.28
C ASN A 331 17.45 -1.13 11.66
N ASN A 332 18.01 -2.29 12.01
CA ASN A 332 18.69 -2.53 13.29
C ASN A 332 20.09 -1.89 13.42
N LEU A 333 20.52 -1.09 12.44
CA LEU A 333 21.74 -0.28 12.45
C LEU A 333 21.40 1.22 12.54
N HIS A 334 20.19 1.56 13.01
CA HIS A 334 19.67 2.92 13.19
C HIS A 334 19.56 3.74 11.89
N VAL A 335 19.64 3.07 10.73
CA VAL A 335 19.53 3.72 9.43
C VAL A 335 18.06 3.85 9.05
N LYS A 336 17.55 5.08 9.09
CA LYS A 336 16.21 5.43 8.64
C LYS A 336 16.20 5.56 7.11
N TYR A 337 15.27 4.84 6.48
CA TYR A 337 15.02 4.93 5.05
C TYR A 337 13.99 6.03 4.76
N GLU A 338 13.93 6.49 3.50
CA GLU A 338 12.83 7.33 3.07
C GLU A 338 11.51 6.58 3.24
N GLN A 339 10.46 7.29 3.67
CA GLN A 339 9.14 6.71 3.84
C GLN A 339 8.65 6.17 2.50
N GLN A 340 8.28 4.89 2.47
CA GLN A 340 7.76 4.26 1.28
C GLN A 340 6.27 4.59 1.14
N THR A 341 5.84 4.94 -0.06
CA THR A 341 4.46 5.28 -0.39
C THR A 341 4.06 4.57 -1.67
N ILE A 342 2.79 4.15 -1.74
CA ILE A 342 2.23 3.60 -2.98
C ILE A 342 2.05 4.75 -3.99
N PRO A 343 2.54 4.63 -5.23
CA PRO A 343 2.30 5.62 -6.27
C PRO A 343 0.80 5.91 -6.48
N ASP A 344 0.46 7.17 -6.73
CA ASP A 344 -0.94 7.61 -6.84
C ASP A 344 -1.74 6.83 -7.91
N ASP A 345 -1.10 6.44 -9.00
CA ASP A 345 -1.70 5.67 -10.10
C ASP A 345 -1.82 4.16 -9.81
N GLN A 346 -1.35 3.71 -8.64
CA GLN A 346 -1.39 2.33 -8.18
C GLN A 346 -2.24 2.11 -6.93
N ASN A 347 -2.75 3.19 -6.34
CA ASN A 347 -3.65 3.09 -5.19
C ASN A 347 -4.92 2.33 -5.59
N PRO A 348 -5.37 1.37 -4.77
CA PRO A 348 -6.67 0.75 -4.99
C PRO A 348 -7.78 1.78 -4.77
N GLU A 349 -8.90 1.57 -5.43
CA GLU A 349 -10.04 2.46 -5.33
C GLU A 349 -11.36 1.69 -5.25
N THR A 350 -12.36 2.40 -4.73
CA THR A 350 -13.74 1.98 -4.83
C THR A 350 -14.60 3.11 -5.39
N HIS A 351 -15.66 2.74 -6.09
CA HIS A 351 -16.63 3.70 -6.60
C HIS A 351 -18.07 3.21 -6.44
N THR A 352 -19.01 4.15 -6.49
CA THR A 352 -20.44 3.86 -6.30
C THR A 352 -21.29 4.68 -7.26
N ALA A 353 -22.43 4.16 -7.69
CA ALA A 353 -23.31 4.79 -8.65
C ALA A 353 -24.55 5.40 -7.99
N GLY A 354 -25.36 6.06 -8.81
CA GLY A 354 -26.71 6.49 -8.43
C GLY A 354 -27.64 6.41 -9.62
N ILE A 355 -28.94 6.46 -9.36
CA ILE A 355 -29.99 6.48 -10.36
C ILE A 355 -30.82 7.73 -10.12
N ASN A 356 -30.79 8.66 -11.08
CA ASN A 356 -31.75 9.76 -11.11
C ASN A 356 -33.01 9.32 -11.87
N LEU A 357 -34.16 9.80 -11.42
CA LEU A 357 -35.43 9.57 -12.10
C LEU A 357 -36.21 10.87 -12.24
N VAL A 358 -36.97 10.96 -13.32
CA VAL A 358 -37.92 12.05 -13.58
C VAL A 358 -39.30 11.46 -13.84
N LYS A 359 -40.26 11.84 -13.02
CA LYS A 359 -41.64 11.38 -13.06
C LYS A 359 -42.49 12.34 -13.88
N VAL A 360 -43.17 11.83 -14.90
CA VAL A 360 -43.99 12.64 -15.82
C VAL A 360 -45.32 11.98 -16.15
N ASP A 361 -46.23 12.75 -16.72
CA ASP A 361 -47.48 12.28 -17.30
C ASP A 361 -47.21 11.43 -18.56
N SER A 362 -47.97 10.35 -18.77
CA SER A 362 -47.81 9.47 -19.94
C SER A 362 -48.24 10.11 -21.26
N THR A 363 -49.17 11.07 -21.20
CA THR A 363 -49.78 11.76 -22.34
C THR A 363 -48.99 13.00 -22.73
N ASP A 364 -48.64 13.83 -21.74
CA ASP A 364 -47.77 15.00 -21.94
C ASP A 364 -46.56 14.95 -21.00
N LYS A 365 -45.44 14.44 -21.53
CA LYS A 365 -44.19 14.28 -20.78
C LYS A 365 -43.56 15.61 -20.30
N LYS A 366 -44.11 16.77 -20.68
CA LYS A 366 -43.71 18.07 -20.13
C LYS A 366 -44.34 18.32 -18.75
N ILE A 367 -45.42 17.61 -18.42
CA ILE A 367 -46.06 17.68 -17.11
C ILE A 367 -45.28 16.77 -16.16
N VAL A 368 -44.55 17.38 -15.24
CA VAL A 368 -43.82 16.69 -14.17
C VAL A 368 -44.75 16.36 -13.00
N LEU A 369 -44.46 15.27 -12.30
CA LEU A 369 -45.34 14.72 -11.26
C LEU A 369 -44.63 14.63 -9.89
N PRO A 370 -44.89 15.60 -8.97
CA PRO A 370 -44.40 15.54 -7.59
C PRO A 370 -45.17 14.51 -6.74
N GLY A 371 -44.54 14.05 -5.66
CA GLY A 371 -45.18 13.23 -4.62
C GLY A 371 -45.27 11.72 -4.91
N ALA A 372 -44.75 11.25 -6.04
CA ALA A 372 -44.65 9.81 -6.31
C ALA A 372 -43.56 9.20 -5.42
N LYS A 373 -43.82 8.03 -4.81
CA LYS A 373 -42.85 7.34 -3.95
C LYS A 373 -42.32 6.08 -4.58
N PHE A 374 -41.03 5.83 -4.45
CA PHE A 374 -40.35 4.69 -5.02
C PHE A 374 -39.48 3.97 -4.00
N LYS A 375 -39.53 2.64 -4.02
CA LYS A 375 -38.54 1.75 -3.40
C LYS A 375 -37.67 1.08 -4.46
N ILE A 376 -36.43 0.74 -4.12
CA ILE A 376 -35.47 0.07 -5.00
C ILE A 376 -35.15 -1.35 -4.52
N TYR A 377 -34.98 -2.28 -5.46
CA TYR A 377 -34.76 -3.70 -5.22
C TYR A 377 -33.65 -4.23 -6.14
N ARG A 378 -32.91 -5.24 -5.67
CA ARG A 378 -31.86 -5.93 -6.44
C ARG A 378 -32.40 -6.96 -7.42
N THR A 379 -33.64 -7.44 -7.27
CA THR A 379 -34.21 -8.46 -8.15
C THR A 379 -35.65 -8.14 -8.55
N GLU A 380 -36.05 -8.60 -9.74
CA GLU A 380 -37.44 -8.49 -10.20
C GLU A 380 -38.40 -9.27 -9.30
N SER A 381 -37.98 -10.41 -8.76
CA SER A 381 -38.85 -11.23 -7.91
C SER A 381 -39.17 -10.54 -6.60
N ASP A 382 -38.17 -9.95 -5.95
CA ASP A 382 -38.32 -9.19 -4.71
C ASP A 382 -39.19 -7.95 -4.93
N ALA A 383 -38.94 -7.23 -6.02
CA ALA A 383 -39.72 -6.06 -6.42
C ALA A 383 -41.21 -6.39 -6.63
N ASN A 384 -41.52 -7.48 -7.35
CA ASN A 384 -42.91 -7.92 -7.56
C ASN A 384 -43.61 -8.37 -6.27
N LYS A 385 -42.85 -8.87 -5.29
CA LYS A 385 -43.38 -9.31 -3.99
C LYS A 385 -43.42 -8.20 -2.94
N GLY A 386 -42.70 -7.09 -3.16
CA GLY A 386 -42.55 -6.01 -2.18
C GLY A 386 -41.75 -6.44 -0.94
N VAL A 387 -40.76 -7.32 -1.09
CA VAL A 387 -39.91 -7.82 -0.01
C VAL A 387 -38.45 -7.52 -0.31
N ASN A 388 -37.58 -7.47 0.71
CA ASN A 388 -36.13 -7.26 0.53
C ASN A 388 -35.77 -5.99 -0.28
N ALA A 389 -36.49 -4.88 -0.05
CA ALA A 389 -36.05 -3.59 -0.58
C ALA A 389 -34.65 -3.26 -0.03
N ILE A 390 -33.84 -2.58 -0.83
CA ILE A 390 -32.53 -2.09 -0.37
C ILE A 390 -32.79 -1.13 0.80
N LYS A 391 -31.94 -1.20 1.82
CA LYS A 391 -32.07 -0.38 3.02
C LYS A 391 -31.59 1.04 2.78
N ASP A 392 -32.22 1.99 3.47
CA ASP A 392 -31.81 3.39 3.40
C ASP A 392 -30.37 3.52 3.93
N PRO A 393 -29.47 4.19 3.21
CA PRO A 393 -28.08 4.33 3.62
C PRO A 393 -27.89 5.27 4.82
N THR A 394 -28.89 6.07 5.17
CA THR A 394 -28.88 6.95 6.35
C THR A 394 -29.57 6.33 7.56
N ASP A 395 -30.42 5.31 7.33
CA ASP A 395 -31.14 4.58 8.36
C ASP A 395 -31.36 3.12 7.90
N HIS A 396 -30.38 2.26 8.16
CA HIS A 396 -30.38 0.87 7.70
C HIS A 396 -31.53 0.01 8.26
N ALA A 397 -32.31 0.53 9.22
CA ALA A 397 -33.51 -0.15 9.71
C ALA A 397 -34.71 -0.02 8.74
N LYS A 398 -34.68 0.96 7.83
CA LYS A 398 -35.79 1.25 6.91
C LYS A 398 -35.48 0.80 5.49
N ASP A 399 -36.53 0.38 4.79
CA ASP A 399 -36.45 0.27 3.34
C ASP A 399 -36.22 1.65 2.74
N TRP A 400 -35.37 1.73 1.73
CA TRP A 400 -35.06 2.96 1.04
C TRP A 400 -36.25 3.40 0.18
N GLU A 401 -36.90 4.49 0.58
CA GLU A 401 -38.00 5.10 -0.17
C GLU A 401 -37.71 6.56 -0.49
N VAL A 402 -37.85 6.93 -1.76
CA VAL A 402 -37.62 8.31 -2.24
C VAL A 402 -38.92 8.90 -2.77
N THR A 403 -39.12 10.20 -2.60
CA THR A 403 -40.31 10.92 -3.08
C THR A 403 -39.90 11.92 -4.16
N THR A 404 -40.67 11.99 -5.24
CA THR A 404 -40.42 12.98 -6.31
C THR A 404 -40.73 14.40 -5.85
N ASN A 405 -39.80 15.32 -6.12
CA ASN A 405 -39.92 16.73 -5.76
C ASN A 405 -40.85 17.49 -6.73
N GLU A 406 -40.97 18.82 -6.58
CA GLU A 406 -41.79 19.70 -7.43
C GLU A 406 -41.48 19.63 -8.93
N LYS A 407 -40.25 19.22 -9.30
CA LYS A 407 -39.82 18.99 -10.68
C LYS A 407 -40.06 17.56 -11.15
N GLY A 408 -40.71 16.73 -10.34
CA GLY A 408 -40.90 15.31 -10.58
C GLY A 408 -39.62 14.47 -10.40
N GLU A 409 -38.56 15.03 -9.81
CA GLU A 409 -37.26 14.37 -9.70
C GLU A 409 -37.11 13.62 -8.38
N ALA A 410 -36.50 12.44 -8.41
CA ALA A 410 -35.97 11.77 -7.23
C ALA A 410 -34.64 11.07 -7.58
N ARG A 411 -33.91 10.59 -6.58
CA ARG A 411 -32.67 9.84 -6.82
C ARG A 411 -32.40 8.78 -5.77
N PHE A 412 -31.79 7.69 -6.21
CA PHE A 412 -31.02 6.77 -5.36
C PHE A 412 -29.53 7.03 -5.60
N TYR A 413 -28.70 6.92 -4.57
CA TYR A 413 -27.26 7.17 -4.64
C TYR A 413 -26.51 5.99 -4.01
N GLY A 414 -25.19 5.95 -4.08
CA GLY A 414 -24.43 5.00 -3.27
C GLY A 414 -24.77 3.52 -3.51
N ILE A 415 -25.10 3.12 -4.73
CA ILE A 415 -25.39 1.73 -5.10
C ILE A 415 -24.27 1.13 -5.96
N GLU A 416 -23.98 -0.15 -5.77
CA GLU A 416 -22.98 -0.87 -6.54
C GLU A 416 -23.37 -1.01 -8.03
N TYR A 417 -22.37 -1.03 -8.91
CA TYR A 417 -22.51 -1.38 -10.32
C TYR A 417 -21.32 -2.22 -10.81
N GLY A 418 -21.60 -3.27 -11.58
CA GLY A 418 -20.67 -4.41 -11.69
C GLY A 418 -20.84 -5.36 -10.51
N ASP A 419 -19.81 -6.19 -10.29
CA ASP A 419 -19.80 -7.21 -9.26
C ASP A 419 -18.70 -6.90 -8.25
N MET A 420 -19.06 -6.61 -6.99
CA MET A 420 -18.06 -6.30 -5.96
C MET A 420 -17.05 -7.45 -5.80
N GLY A 421 -15.77 -7.12 -5.80
CA GLY A 421 -14.64 -8.06 -5.80
C GLY A 421 -14.15 -8.47 -7.19
N ASP A 422 -14.84 -8.12 -8.27
CA ASP A 422 -14.32 -8.32 -9.63
C ASP A 422 -13.27 -7.25 -9.96
N LYS A 423 -12.01 -7.68 -10.12
CA LYS A 423 -10.89 -6.82 -10.54
C LYS A 423 -11.06 -6.15 -11.91
N ASN A 424 -12.02 -6.61 -12.72
CA ASN A 424 -12.36 -6.02 -14.01
C ASN A 424 -13.50 -5.00 -13.91
N ASN A 425 -13.95 -4.67 -12.70
CA ASN A 425 -14.87 -3.55 -12.48
C ASN A 425 -14.26 -2.32 -13.16
N SER A 426 -15.00 -1.80 -14.14
CA SER A 426 -14.55 -0.71 -14.99
C SER A 426 -15.71 0.23 -15.25
N ARG A 427 -15.43 1.36 -15.92
CA ARG A 427 -16.45 2.35 -16.29
C ARG A 427 -17.53 1.80 -17.24
N GLU A 428 -17.33 0.61 -17.81
CA GLU A 428 -18.30 -0.08 -18.67
C GLU A 428 -19.19 -1.07 -17.92
N ALA A 429 -18.91 -1.34 -16.64
CA ALA A 429 -19.71 -2.24 -15.82
C ALA A 429 -21.14 -1.70 -15.63
N VAL A 430 -22.10 -2.62 -15.53
CA VAL A 430 -23.53 -2.32 -15.48
C VAL A 430 -24.23 -3.27 -14.52
N THR A 431 -25.07 -2.71 -13.63
CA THR A 431 -25.99 -3.49 -12.81
C THR A 431 -27.43 -3.02 -13.01
N TYR A 432 -28.37 -3.97 -13.04
CA TYR A 432 -29.80 -3.67 -13.16
C TYR A 432 -30.50 -3.74 -11.81
N TYR A 433 -31.34 -2.75 -11.56
CA TYR A 433 -32.20 -2.66 -10.37
C TYR A 433 -33.66 -2.55 -10.78
N TRP A 434 -34.56 -2.74 -9.81
CA TRP A 434 -36.00 -2.63 -10.01
C TRP A 434 -36.59 -1.59 -9.06
N LEU A 435 -37.28 -0.60 -9.62
CA LEU A 435 -38.01 0.40 -8.86
C LEU A 435 -39.49 0.00 -8.77
N VAL A 436 -40.05 0.05 -7.57
CA VAL A 436 -41.49 -0.12 -7.34
C VAL A 436 -42.05 1.22 -6.91
N GLU A 437 -43.02 1.74 -7.67
CA GLU A 437 -43.80 2.89 -7.24
C GLU A 437 -44.76 2.42 -6.14
N THR A 438 -44.58 2.90 -4.92
CA THR A 438 -45.37 2.52 -3.74
C THR A 438 -46.54 3.46 -3.51
N GLN A 439 -46.45 4.68 -4.04
CA GLN A 439 -47.51 5.68 -3.98
C GLN A 439 -47.50 6.51 -5.27
N ALA A 440 -48.65 6.55 -5.96
CA ALA A 440 -48.82 7.36 -7.16
C ALA A 440 -48.86 8.87 -6.81
N PRO A 441 -48.39 9.75 -7.70
CA PRO A 441 -48.48 11.19 -7.50
C PRO A 441 -49.92 11.67 -7.62
N GLN A 442 -50.22 12.79 -6.96
CA GLN A 442 -51.38 13.63 -7.27
C GLN A 442 -50.85 14.83 -8.04
N ASN A 443 -51.38 15.17 -9.22
CA ASN A 443 -50.95 16.44 -9.82
C ASN A 443 -51.54 17.63 -9.05
N VAL A 444 -50.91 18.79 -9.22
CA VAL A 444 -51.30 20.09 -8.64
C VAL A 444 -52.74 20.53 -8.94
N ASN A 445 -53.41 19.89 -9.92
CA ASN A 445 -54.79 20.18 -10.31
C ASN A 445 -55.80 19.14 -9.78
N GLY A 446 -55.38 18.21 -8.91
CA GLY A 446 -56.26 17.20 -8.31
C GLY A 446 -56.56 15.99 -9.21
N VAL A 447 -55.78 15.77 -10.28
CA VAL A 447 -55.88 14.55 -11.09
C VAL A 447 -55.12 13.41 -10.39
N ASP A 448 -55.86 12.37 -10.03
CA ASP A 448 -55.29 11.11 -9.55
C ASP A 448 -54.55 10.39 -10.69
N TYR A 449 -53.44 9.73 -10.39
CA TYR A 449 -52.73 8.85 -11.32
C TYR A 449 -52.88 7.39 -10.91
N GLN A 450 -52.80 6.48 -11.89
CA GLN A 450 -52.83 5.05 -11.63
C GLN A 450 -51.47 4.59 -11.09
N LEU A 451 -51.50 3.75 -10.06
CA LEU A 451 -50.30 3.07 -9.56
C LEU A 451 -49.91 1.93 -10.54
N PRO A 452 -48.67 1.92 -11.06
CA PRO A 452 -48.18 0.82 -11.90
C PRO A 452 -48.22 -0.53 -11.18
N LYS A 453 -48.63 -1.58 -11.90
CA LYS A 453 -48.68 -2.95 -11.34
C LYS A 453 -47.37 -3.74 -11.46
N LYS A 454 -46.40 -3.22 -12.21
CA LYS A 454 -45.11 -3.88 -12.47
C LYS A 454 -43.96 -2.95 -12.09
N PRO A 455 -42.84 -3.50 -11.61
CA PRO A 455 -41.65 -2.72 -11.34
C PRO A 455 -41.01 -2.20 -12.62
N PHE A 456 -40.24 -1.11 -12.47
CA PHE A 456 -39.45 -0.50 -13.52
C PHE A 456 -38.02 -1.02 -13.45
N ARG A 457 -37.55 -1.72 -14.48
CA ARG A 457 -36.13 -2.09 -14.59
C ARG A 457 -35.30 -0.87 -14.95
N VAL A 458 -34.26 -0.58 -14.16
CA VAL A 458 -33.38 0.58 -14.33
C VAL A 458 -31.91 0.15 -14.31
N GLN A 459 -31.04 0.96 -14.89
CA GLN A 459 -29.62 0.67 -15.05
C GLN A 459 -28.78 1.59 -14.16
N ALA A 460 -27.90 1.00 -13.35
CA ALA A 460 -26.82 1.69 -12.66
C ALA A 460 -25.49 1.44 -13.38
N ASP A 461 -24.73 2.51 -13.60
CA ASP A 461 -23.36 2.49 -14.13
C ASP A 461 -22.62 3.79 -13.75
N PHE A 462 -21.38 3.93 -14.25
CA PHE A 462 -20.53 5.09 -14.00
C PHE A 462 -21.20 6.46 -14.28
N VAL A 463 -22.19 6.54 -15.19
CA VAL A 463 -22.84 7.81 -15.59
C VAL A 463 -24.34 7.91 -15.24
N SER A 464 -24.95 6.89 -14.63
CA SER A 464 -26.40 6.84 -14.39
C SER A 464 -26.90 7.91 -13.42
N HIS A 465 -26.02 8.47 -12.61
CA HIS A 465 -26.30 9.55 -11.67
C HIS A 465 -26.32 10.94 -12.32
N LEU A 466 -25.92 11.08 -13.59
CA LEU A 466 -25.95 12.36 -14.28
C LEU A 466 -27.38 12.73 -14.65
N GLU A 467 -27.75 14.00 -14.51
CA GLU A 467 -29.08 14.52 -14.86
C GLU A 467 -29.49 14.17 -16.31
N ALA A 468 -28.53 14.23 -17.25
CA ALA A 468 -28.77 13.87 -18.65
C ALA A 468 -29.19 12.40 -18.85
N ASN A 469 -28.83 11.52 -17.91
CA ASN A 469 -29.12 10.09 -17.96
C ASN A 469 -30.29 9.68 -17.05
N ALA A 470 -31.01 10.66 -16.48
CA ALA A 470 -32.14 10.38 -15.61
C ALA A 470 -33.20 9.51 -16.30
N VAL A 471 -33.72 8.53 -15.58
CA VAL A 471 -34.73 7.59 -16.07
C VAL A 471 -36.11 8.26 -16.03
N THR A 472 -36.73 8.42 -17.19
CA THR A 472 -38.12 8.92 -17.26
C THR A 472 -39.12 7.83 -16.89
N ILE A 473 -39.93 8.06 -15.85
CA ILE A 473 -41.00 7.17 -15.40
C ILE A 473 -42.38 7.84 -15.60
N THR A 474 -43.22 7.25 -16.44
CA THR A 474 -44.53 7.80 -16.80
C THR A 474 -45.66 7.19 -15.97
N ASN A 475 -46.65 7.99 -15.53
CA ASN A 475 -47.92 7.47 -15.02
C ASN A 475 -49.08 7.86 -15.93
N VAL A 476 -50.05 6.96 -16.00
CA VAL A 476 -51.30 7.18 -16.71
C VAL A 476 -52.27 7.89 -15.76
N PRO A 477 -52.88 9.02 -16.18
CA PRO A 477 -53.99 9.62 -15.43
C PRO A 477 -55.07 8.59 -15.12
N LYS A 478 -55.67 8.71 -13.94
CA LYS A 478 -56.83 7.91 -13.58
C LYS A 478 -57.97 8.28 -14.51
N TYR A 479 -58.54 7.27 -15.14
CA TYR A 479 -59.69 7.42 -16.01
C TYR A 479 -60.85 6.71 -15.34
N ASP A 480 -61.91 7.46 -15.06
CA ASP A 480 -63.17 6.86 -14.64
C ASP A 480 -63.81 6.22 -15.87
N LEU A 481 -64.11 4.92 -15.79
CA LEU A 481 -64.91 4.27 -16.81
C LEU A 481 -66.21 5.05 -16.98
N PRO A 482 -66.61 5.43 -18.21
CA PRO A 482 -67.91 6.05 -18.40
C PRO A 482 -68.97 5.09 -17.89
N PHE A 483 -69.96 5.61 -17.14
CA PHE A 483 -71.11 4.84 -16.67
C PHE A 483 -71.69 4.00 -17.83
N THR A 484 -71.49 2.68 -17.80
CA THR A 484 -72.02 1.75 -18.79
C THR A 484 -73.50 1.51 -18.50
N GLY A 485 -74.33 2.52 -18.76
CA GLY A 485 -75.77 2.47 -18.52
C GLY A 485 -76.63 3.34 -19.45
N ALA A 486 -76.06 3.98 -20.47
CA ALA A 486 -76.82 4.75 -21.45
C ALA A 486 -76.83 4.03 -22.80
N ASN A 487 -78.04 3.75 -23.30
CA ASN A 487 -78.28 3.14 -24.60
C ASN A 487 -77.69 4.00 -25.73
N GLY A 488 -76.72 3.42 -26.44
CA GLY A 488 -76.37 3.79 -27.81
C GLY A 488 -75.37 4.95 -27.97
N SER A 489 -74.11 4.62 -28.26
CA SER A 489 -73.30 5.15 -29.38
C SER A 489 -71.79 5.00 -29.11
N THR A 490 -71.16 4.03 -29.78
CA THR A 490 -69.82 4.04 -30.43
C THR A 490 -68.61 4.82 -29.83
N THR A 491 -68.60 5.17 -28.54
CA THR A 491 -67.46 5.86 -27.88
C THR A 491 -66.62 4.92 -27.00
N LEU A 492 -67.07 3.69 -26.77
CA LEU A 492 -66.40 2.74 -25.86
C LEU A 492 -65.10 2.13 -26.42
N LEU A 493 -64.85 2.21 -27.73
CA LEU A 493 -63.72 1.53 -28.39
C LEU A 493 -62.44 2.37 -28.49
N ILE A 494 -62.50 3.70 -28.34
CA ILE A 494 -61.33 4.56 -28.49
C ILE A 494 -60.55 4.71 -27.16
N GLY A 495 -61.23 4.67 -26.00
CA GLY A 495 -60.59 4.79 -24.68
C GLY A 495 -59.81 3.54 -24.25
N ALA A 496 -60.29 2.34 -24.56
CA ALA A 496 -59.63 1.09 -24.20
C ALA A 496 -58.36 0.81 -25.02
N GLY A 497 -58.32 1.27 -26.28
CA GLY A 497 -57.17 1.09 -27.17
C GLY A 497 -55.94 1.90 -26.75
N ILE A 498 -56.13 3.10 -26.20
CA ILE A 498 -55.03 3.98 -25.75
C ILE A 498 -54.44 3.48 -24.42
N CYS A 499 -55.26 2.91 -23.53
CA CYS A 499 -54.78 2.30 -22.27
C CYS A 499 -53.90 1.06 -22.52
N LEU A 500 -54.18 0.27 -23.56
CA LEU A 500 -53.40 -0.93 -23.88
C LEU A 500 -52.04 -0.60 -24.52
N ILE A 501 -51.93 0.51 -25.26
CA ILE A 501 -50.67 0.93 -25.88
C ILE A 501 -49.72 1.58 -24.86
N ALA A 502 -50.24 2.19 -23.79
CA ALA A 502 -49.42 2.71 -22.69
C ALA A 502 -48.95 1.63 -21.69
N ALA A 503 -49.63 0.47 -21.65
CA ALA A 503 -49.27 -0.67 -20.78
C ALA A 503 -48.25 -1.64 -21.41
N GLY A 504 -47.97 -1.50 -22.71
CA GLY A 504 -47.08 -2.38 -23.47
C GLY A 504 -45.69 -1.78 -23.68
N ALA A 505 -44.69 -2.38 -23.03
CA ALA A 505 -43.26 -2.08 -23.14
C ALA A 505 -42.79 -0.76 -22.46
N LEU A 506 -42.43 -0.92 -21.18
CA LEU A 506 -41.53 -0.08 -20.40
C LEU A 506 -40.18 0.13 -21.13
N ILE A 507 -40.13 1.03 -22.10
CA ILE A 507 -38.87 1.49 -22.70
C ILE A 507 -38.34 2.64 -21.84
N VAL A 508 -37.35 2.34 -21.00
CA VAL A 508 -36.44 3.35 -20.45
C VAL A 508 -35.66 3.94 -21.62
N ILE A 509 -36.05 5.12 -22.10
CA ILE A 509 -35.27 5.87 -23.09
C ILE A 509 -34.22 6.67 -22.31
N ARG A 510 -32.96 6.24 -22.34
CA ARG A 510 -31.83 7.13 -22.00
C ARG A 510 -31.84 8.31 -22.98
N ILE A 511 -32.00 9.52 -22.47
CA ILE A 511 -31.81 10.72 -23.29
C ILE A 511 -30.30 10.86 -23.51
N LYS A 512 -29.78 10.33 -24.62
CA LYS A 512 -28.45 10.78 -25.11
C LYS A 512 -28.58 12.23 -25.56
N LYS A 513 -28.39 13.19 -24.66
CA LYS A 513 -28.02 14.55 -25.08
C LYS A 513 -26.58 14.46 -25.58
N SER A 514 -26.44 14.36 -26.90
CA SER A 514 -25.19 14.58 -27.62
C SER A 514 -24.48 15.81 -27.05
N LYS A 515 -23.34 15.61 -26.39
CA LYS A 515 -22.30 16.63 -26.28
C LYS A 515 -21.23 16.30 -27.31
N LYS A 516 -21.32 16.98 -28.46
CA LYS A 516 -20.13 17.53 -29.10
C LYS A 516 -19.55 18.58 -28.14
N ALA A 517 -18.30 18.41 -27.74
CA ALA A 517 -17.23 19.41 -27.81
C ALA A 517 -16.02 18.89 -27.02
N GLU A 518 -14.85 19.11 -27.61
CA GLU A 518 -13.48 18.69 -27.29
C GLU A 518 -13.07 18.66 -25.82
#